data_AF-A0AAX1DLI4-F1
#
_entry.id   AF-A0AAX1DLI4-F1
#
_cell.length_a   1.000
_cell.length_b   1.000
_cell.length_c   1.000
_cell.angle_alpha   90.00
_cell.angle_beta   90.00
_cell.angle_gamma   90.00
#
_symmetry.space_group_name_H-M   'P 1'
#
loop_
_entity.id
_entity.type
_entity.pdbx_description
1 polymer ?
#
loop_
_entity_poly.entity_id
_entity_poly.type
_entity_poly.pdbx_seq_one_letter_code
_entity_poly.pdbx_strand_id
1 'polypeptide(L)' 'MATLRNIESFRDDWLENYFLYGKYSKRIPSTLSSSLAQKLDIINAAISFKDLRSPPGNRYEELNPPLRDTLRSGSMSNIG' A
#
# COMPACT_ATOMS: atom_id res chain seq x y z
N MET A 1 0.33 9.95 -15.14
CA MET A 1 -0.58 9.21 -14.26
C MET A 1 -0.14 7.76 -14.25
N ALA A 2 -0.05 7.15 -13.07
CA ALA A 2 0.25 5.72 -12.97
C ALA A 2 -0.96 4.89 -13.43
N THR A 3 -0.71 3.66 -13.89
CA THR A 3 -1.75 2.73 -14.32
C THR A 3 -1.79 1.55 -13.38
N LEU A 4 -2.97 1.19 -12.90
CA LEU A 4 -3.19 -0.01 -12.09
C LEU A 4 -3.05 -1.25 -12.96
N ARG A 5 -2.14 -2.14 -12.60
CA ARG A 5 -1.89 -3.41 -13.28
C ARG A 5 -2.26 -4.57 -12.36
N ASN A 6 -1.66 -4.61 -11.16
CA ASN A 6 -1.87 -5.69 -10.19
C ASN A 6 -2.25 -5.19 -8.79
N ILE A 7 -2.38 -3.87 -8.58
CA ILE A 7 -3.00 -3.32 -7.37
C ILE A 7 -4.50 -3.17 -7.61
N GLU A 8 -5.31 -3.88 -6.83
CA GLU A 8 -6.78 -3.83 -6.96
C GLU A 8 -7.40 -2.67 -6.17
N SER A 9 -6.84 -2.34 -5.00
CA SER A 9 -7.38 -1.29 -4.13
C SER A 9 -6.33 -0.73 -3.17
N PHE A 10 -6.63 0.44 -2.61
CA PHE A 10 -5.89 1.04 -1.51
C PHE A 10 -6.82 1.18 -0.31
N ARG A 11 -6.31 0.87 0.89
CA ARG A 11 -7.02 1.15 2.14
C ARG A 11 -7.13 2.65 2.43
N ASP A 12 -6.15 3.40 1.96
CA ASP A 12 -5.88 4.79 2.33
C ASP A 12 -5.95 5.69 1.08
N ASP A 13 -6.97 6.54 0.97
CA ASP A 13 -7.19 7.42 -0.19
C ASP A 13 -5.98 8.33 -0.49
N TRP A 14 -5.23 8.73 0.53
CA TRP A 14 -4.05 9.57 0.35
C TRP A 14 -2.92 8.83 -0.38
N LEU A 15 -2.82 7.51 -0.21
CA LEU A 15 -1.81 6.67 -0.84
C LEU A 15 -2.19 6.39 -2.30
N GLU A 16 -3.48 6.16 -2.57
CA GLU A 16 -4.02 6.06 -3.93
C GLU A 16 -3.78 7.36 -4.72
N ASN A 17 -4.11 8.50 -4.13
CA ASN A 17 -3.90 9.80 -4.77
C ASN A 17 -2.41 10.09 -5.03
N TYR A 18 -1.54 9.67 -4.11
CA TYR A 18 -0.10 9.75 -4.32
C TYR A 18 0.32 8.87 -5.51
N PHE A 19 -0.16 7.63 -5.58
CA PHE A 19 0.19 6.70 -6.66
C PHE A 19 -0.33 7.15 -8.03
N LEU A 20 -1.62 7.43 -8.16
CA LEU A 20 -2.25 7.75 -9.45
C LEU A 20 -1.84 9.12 -9.97
N TYR A 21 -1.78 10.11 -9.08
CA TYR A 21 -1.68 11.53 -9.45
C TYR A 21 -0.39 12.21 -8.99
N GLY A 22 0.50 11.51 -8.26
CA GLY A 22 1.69 12.14 -7.68
C GLY A 22 1.35 13.18 -6.61
N LYS A 23 0.15 13.11 -6.01
CA LYS A 23 -0.32 14.13 -5.07
C LYS A 23 0.50 14.08 -3.78
N TYR A 24 1.04 15.23 -3.38
CA TYR A 24 1.72 15.35 -2.09
C TYR A 24 0.78 15.04 -0.92
N SER A 25 1.29 14.31 0.07
CA SER A 25 0.63 14.04 1.34
C SER A 25 1.58 14.31 2.49
N LYS A 26 1.10 15.00 3.53
CA LYS A 26 1.87 15.23 4.77
C LYS A 26 2.21 13.93 5.51
N ARG A 27 1.53 12.83 5.17
CA ARG A 27 1.81 11.48 5.72
C ARG A 27 3.05 10.82 5.09
N ILE A 28 3.61 11.40 4.04
CA ILE A 28 4.79 10.87 3.34
C ILE A 28 5.97 11.81 3.63
N PRO A 29 6.92 11.41 4.50
CA PRO A 29 8.17 12.13 4.66
C PRO A 29 8.90 12.25 3.32
N SER A 30 9.48 13.42 3.02
CA SER A 30 10.17 13.67 1.75
C SER A 30 11.29 12.65 1.48
N THR A 31 12.00 12.25 2.52
CA THR A 31 13.07 11.24 2.49
C THR A 31 12.59 9.84 2.11
N LEU A 32 11.31 9.52 2.31
CA LEU A 32 10.73 8.22 1.95
C LEU A 32 10.01 8.23 0.60
N SER A 33 9.78 9.40 0.00
CA SER A 33 8.95 9.52 -1.22
C SER A 33 9.46 8.62 -2.36
N SER A 34 10.75 8.68 -2.69
CA SER A 34 11.33 7.84 -3.75
C SER A 34 11.22 6.35 -3.46
N SER A 35 11.50 5.94 -2.22
CA SER A 35 11.40 4.53 -1.80
C SER A 35 9.95 4.03 -1.79
N LEU A 36 9.00 4.89 -1.43
CA LEU A 36 7.57 4.58 -1.45
C LEU A 36 7.09 4.39 -2.89
N ALA A 37 7.42 5.31 -3.79
CA ALA A 37 7.08 5.18 -5.22
C ALA A 37 7.64 3.87 -5.79
N GLN A 38 8.93 3.58 -5.55
CA GLN A 38 9.55 2.35 -6.01
C GLN A 38 8.85 1.09 -5.48
N LYS A 39 8.43 1.08 -4.21
CA LYS A 39 7.70 -0.05 -3.63
C LYS A 39 6.33 -0.24 -4.28
N LEU A 40 5.60 0.84 -4.53
CA LEU A 40 4.31 0.77 -5.21
C LEU A 40 4.45 0.28 -6.65
N ASP A 41 5.49 0.72 -7.36
CA ASP A 41 5.79 0.24 -8.71
C ASP A 41 6.10 -1.25 -8.73
N ILE A 42 6.90 -1.74 -7.78
CA ILE A 42 7.21 -3.19 -7.63
C ILE A 42 5.93 -3.99 -7.36
N ILE A 43 5.09 -3.55 -6.41
CA ILE A 43 3.84 -4.24 -6.08
C ILE A 43 2.90 -4.24 -7.29
N ASN A 44 2.79 -3.12 -7.99
CA ASN A 44 1.93 -3.01 -9.15
C ASN A 44 2.44 -3.83 -10.35
N ALA A 45 3.75 -4.05 -10.48
CA ALA A 45 4.34 -4.85 -11.54
C ALA A 45 4.37 -6.35 -11.24
N ALA A 46 4.30 -6.76 -9.98
CA ALA A 46 4.41 -8.15 -9.56
C ALA A 46 3.24 -9.00 -10.07
N ILE A 47 3.54 -10.17 -10.64
CA ILE A 47 2.55 -11.17 -11.07
C ILE A 47 2.38 -12.23 -9.98
N SER A 48 3.41 -12.43 -9.15
CA SER A 48 3.38 -13.34 -8.01
C SER A 48 4.16 -12.79 -6.81
N PHE A 49 3.90 -13.33 -5.62
CA PHE A 49 4.65 -12.97 -4.41
C PHE A 49 6.17 -13.22 -4.53
N LYS A 50 6.60 -14.10 -5.45
CA LYS A 50 8.03 -14.36 -5.69
C LYS A 50 8.73 -13.14 -6.27
N ASP A 51 8.03 -12.33 -7.07
CA ASP A 51 8.58 -11.13 -7.69
C ASP A 51 8.92 -10.08 -6.62
N LEU A 52 8.19 -10.08 -5.50
CA LEU A 52 8.43 -9.19 -4.36
C LEU A 52 9.72 -9.53 -3.60
N ARG A 53 10.37 -10.67 -3.86
CA ARG A 53 11.72 -10.96 -3.33
C ARG A 53 12.82 -10.18 -4.07
N SER A 54 12.50 -9.64 -5.24
CA SER A 54 13.37 -8.76 -6.03
C SER A 54 12.91 -7.30 -5.91
N PRO A 55 13.84 -6.33 -5.81
CA PRO A 55 15.26 -6.49 -5.55
C PRO A 55 15.53 -7.08 -4.15
N PRO A 56 16.75 -7.59 -3.86
CA PRO A 56 17.08 -8.19 -2.55
C PRO A 56 16.77 -7.28 -1.34
N GLY A 57 16.80 -5.97 -1.55
CA GLY A 57 16.46 -4.97 -0.53
C GLY A 57 14.96 -4.86 -0.19
N ASN A 58 14.05 -5.48 -0.96
CA ASN A 58 12.62 -5.42 -0.67
C ASN A 58 12.25 -6.25 0.56
N ARG A 59 13.04 -7.30 0.86
CA ARG A 59 12.91 -8.16 2.06
C ARG A 59 11.48 -8.59 2.31
N TYR A 60 10.86 -9.21 1.31
CA TYR A 60 9.50 -9.72 1.42
C TYR A 60 9.40 -10.81 2.50
N GLU A 61 8.44 -10.64 3.41
CA GLU A 61 8.09 -11.56 4.48
C GLU A 61 6.56 -11.70 4.55
N GLU A 62 6.08 -12.93 4.72
CA GLU A 62 4.65 -13.20 4.94
C GLU A 62 4.30 -12.98 6.42
N LEU A 63 3.20 -12.28 6.68
CA LEU A 63 2.75 -12.02 8.03
C LEU A 63 2.12 -13.28 8.64
N ASN A 64 2.58 -13.65 9.83
CA ASN A 64 2.05 -14.77 10.60
C ASN A 64 1.79 -14.35 12.06
N PRO A 65 0.53 -14.24 12.51
CA PRO A 65 -0.70 -14.49 11.74
C PRO A 65 -0.97 -13.41 10.67
N PRO A 66 -1.82 -13.67 9.66
CA PRO A 66 -2.23 -12.66 8.70
C PRO A 66 -2.86 -11.44 9.38
N LEU A 67 -2.65 -10.25 8.80
CA LEU A 67 -3.31 -9.03 9.27
C LEU A 67 -4.84 -9.23 9.23
N ARG A 68 -5.46 -9.12 10.39
CA ARG A 68 -6.91 -9.08 10.50
C ARG A 68 -7.35 -7.65 10.21
N ASP A 69 -8.35 -7.51 9.35
CA ASP A 69 -8.94 -6.21 9.02
C ASP A 69 -9.82 -5.73 10.19
N THR A 70 -9.19 -5.28 11.28
CA THR A 70 -9.88 -5.01 12.55
C THR A 70 -10.46 -3.59 12.65
N LEU A 71 -10.50 -2.82 11.56
CA LEU A 71 -10.91 -1.40 11.60
C LEU A 71 -12.12 -1.07 10.72
N ARG A 72 -13.13 -1.95 10.69
CA ARG A 72 -14.49 -1.60 10.21
C ARG A 72 -15.62 -1.85 11.22
N SER A 73 -15.30 -2.28 12.43
CA SER A 73 -16.27 -2.39 13.54
C SER A 73 -16.02 -1.30 14.59
N GLY A 74 -16.04 -0.05 14.16
CA GLY A 74 -16.34 1.05 15.07
C GLY A 74 -17.81 0.92 15.46
N SER A 75 -18.04 0.49 16.70
CA SER A 75 -19.32 0.40 17.37
C SER A 75 -20.19 1.64 17.10
N MET A 76 -21.19 1.52 16.22
CA MET A 76 -22.43 2.31 16.34
C MET A 76 -23.35 1.56 17.30
N SER A 77 -22.96 1.54 18.57
CA SER A 77 -23.86 1.23 19.67
C SER A 77 -24.13 2.53 20.42
N ASN A 78 -25.00 3.35 19.83
CA ASN A 78 -25.69 4.39 20.57
C ASN A 78 -27.10 4.53 20.00
N ILE A 79 -27.97 3.56 20.30
CA ILE A 79 -29.43 3.74 20.30
C ILE A 79 -29.99 2.81 21.39
N GLY A 80 -30.58 3.41 22.43
CA GLY A 80 -31.28 2.72 23.53
C GLY A 80 -31.00 3.36 24.88
#